data_AF-A0A3B3CFF1-F1
#
_entry.id   AF-A0A3B3CFF1-F1
#
_cell.length_a   1.000
_cell.length_b   1.000
_cell.length_c   1.000
_cell.angle_alpha   90.00
_cell.angle_beta   90.00
_cell.angle_gamma   90.00
#
_symmetry.space_group_name_H-M   'P 1'
#
loop_
_entity.id
_entity.type
_entity.pdbx_description
1 polymer ?
#
loop_
_entity_poly.entity_id
_entity_poly.type
_entity_poly.pdbx_seq_one_letter_code
_entity_poly.pdbx_strand_id
1 'polypeptide(L)'
;MGRGTYQLPGGHLEFGESWEECAVREVLEEAGVHLVNVRFASVVNSIRLEEQYHYVTIIMQGELDRRRSGEPENLELEKNEGWTWTRWDQFPPEEQLFLPLACLRKEEGEASCPRILQQLTGGSGDHT
;
A
#
# COMPACT_ATOMS: atom_id res chain seq x y z
N MET A 1 -6.86 -2.60 -12.65
CA MET A 1 -7.55 -3.68 -11.86
C MET A 1 -7.68 -3.22 -10.41
N GLY A 2 -8.75 -3.56 -9.68
CA GLY A 2 -8.84 -3.28 -8.24
C GLY A 2 -9.82 -2.20 -7.80
N ARG A 3 -10.49 -1.49 -8.71
CA ARG A 3 -11.42 -0.38 -8.39
C ARG A 3 -12.36 -0.67 -7.21
N GLY A 4 -12.37 0.21 -6.22
CA GLY A 4 -13.20 0.10 -5.02
C GLY A 4 -12.63 -0.84 -3.95
N THR A 5 -11.38 -1.28 -4.08
CA THR A 5 -10.66 -2.02 -3.03
C THR A 5 -9.67 -1.13 -2.28
N TYR A 6 -9.37 -1.50 -1.05
CA TYR A 6 -8.36 -0.82 -0.23
C TYR A 6 -6.97 -1.33 -0.55
N GLN A 7 -6.01 -0.41 -0.69
CA GLN A 7 -4.60 -0.71 -0.93
C GLN A 7 -3.68 0.13 -0.05
N LEU A 8 -2.43 -0.31 0.06
CA LEU A 8 -1.34 0.47 0.63
C LEU A 8 -0.78 1.44 -0.42
N PRO A 9 -0.06 2.49 -0.02
CA PRO A 9 0.79 3.23 -0.95
C PRO A 9 1.89 2.34 -1.51
N GLY A 10 2.19 2.50 -2.80
CA GLY A 10 3.23 1.73 -3.45
C GLY A 10 3.05 1.58 -4.95
N GLY A 11 4.14 1.26 -5.62
CA GLY A 11 4.21 1.03 -7.06
C GLY A 11 5.37 0.14 -7.42
N HIS A 12 5.86 0.26 -8.65
CA HIS A 12 6.93 -0.59 -9.16
C HIS A 12 8.28 -0.22 -8.57
N LEU A 13 9.07 -1.24 -8.28
CA LEU A 13 10.49 -1.08 -7.95
C LEU A 13 11.24 -0.66 -9.22
N GLU A 14 11.87 0.51 -9.18
CA GLU A 14 12.64 1.00 -10.32
C GLU A 14 14.02 0.32 -10.41
N PHE A 15 14.61 0.32 -11.61
CA PHE A 15 15.92 -0.29 -11.81
C PHE A 15 17.01 0.44 -11.01
N GLY A 16 17.65 -0.29 -10.10
CA GLY A 16 18.72 0.23 -9.25
C GLY A 16 18.25 0.79 -7.90
N GLU A 17 16.95 0.76 -7.65
CA GLU A 17 16.35 1.22 -6.40
C GLU A 17 16.40 0.14 -5.31
N SER A 18 16.67 0.55 -4.07
CA SER A 18 16.44 -0.28 -2.88
C SER A 18 14.96 -0.35 -2.52
N TRP A 19 14.56 -1.32 -1.71
CA TRP A 19 13.15 -1.44 -1.30
C TRP A 19 12.71 -0.24 -0.45
N GLU A 20 13.60 0.27 0.38
CA GLU A 20 13.39 1.45 1.21
C GLU A 20 13.21 2.72 0.35
N GLU A 21 14.04 2.89 -0.68
CA GLU A 21 13.91 4.03 -1.60
C GLU A 21 12.56 4.03 -2.32
N CYS A 22 12.14 2.86 -2.85
CA CYS A 22 10.83 2.69 -3.49
C CYS A 22 9.70 3.04 -2.54
N ALA A 23 9.71 2.49 -1.32
CA ALA A 23 8.67 2.77 -0.33
C ALA A 23 8.60 4.26 0.05
N VAL A 24 9.75 4.95 0.17
CA VAL A 24 9.78 6.38 0.48
C VAL A 24 9.29 7.22 -0.70
N ARG A 25 9.71 6.87 -1.93
CA ARG A 25 9.33 7.58 -3.16
C ARG A 25 7.83 7.49 -3.40
N GLU A 26 7.28 6.28 -3.44
CA GLU A 26 5.85 6.05 -3.73
C GLU A 26 4.94 6.72 -2.69
N VAL A 27 5.28 6.61 -1.40
CA VAL A 27 4.50 7.26 -0.34
C VAL A 27 4.53 8.79 -0.46
N LEU A 28 5.67 9.34 -0.91
CA LEU A 28 5.76 10.78 -1.15
C LEU A 28 4.97 11.18 -2.39
N GLU A 29 5.06 10.41 -3.48
CA GLU A 29 4.39 10.66 -4.75
C GLU A 29 2.86 10.58 -4.62
N GLU A 30 2.34 9.57 -3.94
CA GLU A 30 0.89 9.33 -3.85
C GLU A 30 0.22 10.05 -2.67
N ALA A 31 0.91 10.18 -1.53
CA ALA A 31 0.34 10.66 -0.27
C ALA A 31 0.95 11.97 0.25
N GLY A 32 2.05 12.46 -0.34
CA GLY A 32 2.70 13.70 0.06
C GLY A 32 3.38 13.64 1.43
N VAL A 33 3.61 12.44 1.98
CA VAL A 33 4.20 12.27 3.32
C VAL A 33 5.57 11.60 3.29
N HIS A 34 6.36 11.83 4.33
CA HIS A 34 7.70 11.31 4.50
C HIS A 34 7.70 10.18 5.53
N LEU A 35 8.38 9.09 5.18
CA LEU A 35 8.62 7.97 6.10
C LEU A 35 10.02 8.05 6.73
N VAL A 36 10.10 7.56 7.96
CA VAL A 36 11.33 7.26 8.71
C VAL A 36 11.27 5.84 9.26
N ASN A 37 12.41 5.28 9.70
CA ASN A 37 12.49 3.93 10.26
C ASN A 37 11.91 2.84 9.32
N VAL A 38 12.08 3.03 8.00
CA VAL A 38 11.62 2.11 6.96
C VAL A 38 12.39 0.80 7.06
N ARG A 39 11.66 -0.32 7.05
CA ARG A 39 12.20 -1.67 7.17
C ARG A 39 11.33 -2.67 6.43
N PHE A 40 11.92 -3.80 6.07
CA PHE A 40 11.20 -4.95 5.53
C PHE A 40 10.13 -5.45 6.52
N ALA A 41 8.93 -5.74 6.01
CA ALA A 41 7.86 -6.37 6.76
C ALA A 41 7.55 -7.77 6.24
N SER A 42 7.24 -7.90 4.95
CA SER A 42 6.85 -9.18 4.35
C SER A 42 7.06 -9.19 2.84
N VAL A 43 6.88 -10.35 2.20
CA VAL A 43 6.84 -10.50 0.75
C VAL A 43 5.74 -11.50 0.38
N VAL A 44 4.86 -11.10 -0.53
CA VAL A 44 3.71 -11.92 -0.94
C VAL A 44 3.76 -12.25 -2.42
N ASN A 45 3.34 -13.46 -2.76
CA ASN A 45 3.18 -13.92 -4.14
C ASN A 45 1.69 -13.87 -4.53
N SER A 46 1.30 -12.82 -5.24
CA SER A 46 -0.09 -12.49 -5.55
C SER A 46 -0.46 -12.97 -6.94
N ILE A 47 -1.25 -14.04 -7.03
CA ILE A 47 -1.65 -14.68 -8.30
C ILE A 47 -3.17 -14.65 -8.45
N ARG A 48 -3.65 -14.16 -9.59
CA ARG A 48 -5.04 -14.28 -10.04
C ARG A 48 -5.08 -14.59 -11.53
N LEU A 49 -5.31 -15.87 -11.83
CA LEU A 49 -5.19 -16.41 -13.20
C LEU A 49 -6.26 -15.84 -14.13
N GLU A 50 -7.48 -15.63 -13.62
CA GLU A 50 -8.62 -15.10 -14.39
C GLU A 50 -8.37 -13.67 -14.88
N GLU A 51 -7.53 -12.93 -14.15
CA GLU A 51 -7.16 -11.55 -14.42
C GLU A 51 -5.79 -11.43 -15.11
N GLN A 52 -5.09 -12.56 -15.37
CA GLN A 52 -3.69 -12.58 -15.80
C GLN A 52 -2.78 -11.70 -14.91
N TYR A 53 -3.08 -11.65 -13.62
CA TYR A 53 -2.34 -10.86 -12.64
C TYR A 53 -1.39 -11.77 -11.87
N HIS A 54 -0.09 -11.47 -11.92
CA HIS A 54 0.92 -12.15 -11.13
C HIS A 54 2.02 -11.17 -10.72
N TYR A 55 2.03 -10.81 -9.44
CA TYR A 55 3.03 -9.92 -8.86
C TYR A 55 3.65 -10.52 -7.61
N VAL A 56 4.96 -10.30 -7.45
CA VAL A 56 5.63 -10.42 -6.16
C VAL A 56 5.68 -9.03 -5.55
N THR A 57 5.05 -8.86 -4.39
CA THR A 57 4.97 -7.56 -3.72
C THR A 57 5.77 -7.60 -2.44
N ILE A 58 6.76 -6.73 -2.34
CA ILE A 58 7.57 -6.53 -1.13
C ILE A 58 6.87 -5.47 -0.28
N ILE A 59 6.51 -5.83 0.94
CA ILE A 59 5.83 -4.94 1.89
C ILE A 59 6.88 -4.34 2.81
N MET A 60 6.98 -3.02 2.77
CA MET A 60 7.83 -2.23 3.67
C MET A 60 6.97 -1.55 4.73
N GLN A 61 7.50 -1.44 5.93
CA GLN A 61 6.87 -0.71 7.04
C GLN A 61 7.74 0.48 7.42
N GLY A 62 7.12 1.65 7.56
CA GLY A 62 7.77 2.86 8.06
C GLY A 62 6.89 3.63 9.04
N GLU A 63 7.46 4.65 9.65
CA GLU A 63 6.78 5.57 10.56
C GLU A 63 6.66 6.95 9.89
N LEU A 64 5.53 7.62 10.10
CA LEU A 64 5.31 8.97 9.58
C LEU A 64 6.26 9.96 10.26
N ASP A 65 7.06 10.70 9.47
CA ASP A 65 7.85 11.81 9.98
C ASP A 65 6.98 13.04 10.24
N ARG A 66 6.44 13.11 11.46
CA ARG A 66 5.59 14.23 11.91
C ARG A 66 6.28 15.60 11.91
N ARG A 67 7.60 15.67 11.75
CA ARG A 67 8.32 16.96 11.64
C ARG A 67 8.28 17.51 10.24
N ARG A 68 8.16 16.62 9.24
CA ARG A 68 8.19 16.97 7.81
C ARG A 68 6.83 16.81 7.13
N SER A 69 5.89 16.09 7.75
CA SER A 69 4.62 15.74 7.14
C SER A 69 3.42 16.25 7.92
N GLY A 70 2.42 16.71 7.17
CA GLY A 70 1.06 16.93 7.63
C GLY A 70 0.22 15.64 7.54
N GLU A 71 -1.09 15.81 7.36
CA GLU A 71 -1.98 14.71 6.98
C GLU A 71 -1.74 14.32 5.52
N PRO A 72 -1.96 13.04 5.15
CA PRO A 72 -1.78 12.59 3.77
C PRO A 72 -2.78 13.25 2.82
N GLU A 73 -2.30 13.64 1.65
CA GLU A 73 -3.08 14.27 0.59
C GLU A 73 -3.19 13.33 -0.60
N ASN A 74 -4.31 13.37 -1.32
CA ASN A 74 -4.46 12.58 -2.53
C ASN A 74 -3.81 13.31 -3.71
N LEU A 75 -2.56 12.95 -4.02
CA LEU A 75 -1.79 13.60 -5.09
C LEU A 75 -2.06 12.99 -6.48
N GLU A 76 -2.68 11.82 -6.54
CA GLU A 76 -3.03 11.11 -7.78
C GLU A 76 -4.54 10.88 -7.88
N LEU A 77 -5.27 11.98 -8.12
CA LEU A 77 -6.74 12.03 -8.08
C LEU A 77 -7.43 11.06 -9.05
N GLU A 78 -6.76 10.68 -10.14
CA GLU A 78 -7.27 9.73 -11.13
C GLU A 78 -7.09 8.25 -10.75
N LYS A 79 -6.18 7.96 -9.81
CA LYS A 79 -5.85 6.59 -9.35
C LYS A 79 -6.50 6.26 -8.01
N ASN A 80 -6.75 7.26 -7.17
CA ASN A 80 -7.11 7.05 -5.77
C ASN A 80 -8.30 7.92 -5.36
N GLU A 81 -9.16 7.40 -4.47
CA GLU A 81 -10.29 8.17 -3.91
C GLU A 81 -9.88 8.99 -2.67
N GLY A 82 -8.73 8.65 -2.07
CA GLY A 82 -8.12 9.38 -0.96
C GLY A 82 -7.57 8.47 0.13
N TRP A 83 -6.81 9.08 1.04
CA TRP A 83 -6.09 8.40 2.11
C TRP A 83 -6.86 8.41 3.43
N THR A 84 -6.80 7.31 4.17
CA THR A 84 -7.34 7.23 5.53
C THR A 84 -6.43 6.37 6.41
N TRP A 85 -6.18 6.88 7.62
CA TRP A 85 -5.56 6.10 8.68
C TRP A 85 -6.57 5.14 9.29
N THR A 86 -6.33 3.84 9.16
CA THR A 86 -7.20 2.79 9.71
C THR A 86 -6.46 2.00 10.77
N ARG A 87 -7.14 1.69 11.88
CA ARG A 87 -6.60 0.76 12.87
C ARG A 87 -6.69 -0.66 12.31
N TRP A 88 -5.69 -1.49 12.59
CA TRP A 88 -5.65 -2.85 12.08
C TRP A 88 -6.81 -3.74 12.54
N ASP A 89 -7.29 -3.53 13.76
CA ASP A 89 -8.49 -4.20 14.29
C ASP A 89 -9.79 -3.77 13.59
N GLN A 90 -9.76 -2.68 12.83
CA GLN A 90 -10.86 -2.12 12.04
C GLN A 90 -10.60 -2.24 10.54
N PHE A 91 -9.63 -3.05 10.14
CA PHE A 91 -9.21 -3.17 8.75
C PHE A 91 -10.29 -3.84 7.89
N PRO A 92 -10.60 -3.32 6.68
CA PRO A 92 -11.66 -3.84 5.82
C PRO A 92 -11.52 -5.34 5.57
N PRO A 93 -12.64 -6.09 5.47
CA PRO A 93 -12.59 -7.53 5.27
C PRO A 93 -11.85 -7.88 3.97
N GLU A 94 -11.31 -9.10 3.89
CA GLU A 94 -10.38 -9.51 2.83
C GLU A 94 -10.92 -9.25 1.41
N GLU A 95 -12.22 -9.41 1.21
CA GLU A 95 -12.88 -9.23 -0.09
C GLU A 95 -12.89 -7.78 -0.57
N GLN A 96 -12.62 -6.83 0.32
CA GLN A 96 -12.49 -5.39 0.02
C GLN A 96 -11.03 -4.97 -0.13
N LEU A 97 -10.06 -5.86 0.01
CA LEU A 97 -8.64 -5.54 -0.09
C LEU A 97 -8.11 -5.81 -1.49
N PHE A 98 -7.19 -4.96 -1.95
CA PHE A 98 -6.42 -5.24 -3.15
C PHE A 98 -5.58 -6.52 -2.94
N LEU A 99 -5.39 -7.29 -4.00
CA LEU A 99 -4.96 -8.70 -3.89
C LEU A 99 -3.67 -8.91 -3.05
N PRO A 100 -2.58 -8.13 -3.21
CA PRO A 100 -1.39 -8.30 -2.38
C PRO A 100 -1.66 -8.11 -0.89
N LEU A 101 -2.51 -7.15 -0.54
CA LEU A 101 -2.88 -6.87 0.84
C LEU A 101 -3.81 -7.95 1.40
N ALA A 102 -4.68 -8.53 0.58
CA ALA A 102 -5.46 -9.71 0.92
C ALA A 102 -4.57 -10.94 1.20
N CYS A 103 -3.56 -11.17 0.35
CA CYS A 103 -2.55 -12.22 0.55
C CYS A 103 -1.79 -12.03 1.87
N LEU A 104 -1.33 -10.81 2.15
CA LEU A 104 -0.64 -10.48 3.40
C LEU A 104 -1.51 -10.80 4.63
N ARG A 105 -2.80 -10.43 4.60
CA ARG A 105 -3.73 -10.70 5.71
C ARG A 105 -3.93 -12.19 5.97
N LYS A 106 -3.91 -13.02 4.93
CA LYS A 106 -4.02 -14.49 5.04
C LYS A 106 -2.77 -15.11 5.66
N GLU A 107 -1.59 -14.59 5.32
CA GLU A 107 -0.31 -15.14 5.79
C GLU A 107 0.02 -14.75 7.24
N GLU A 108 -0.26 -13.51 7.64
CA GLU A 108 0.11 -12.97 8.96
C GLU A 108 -0.86 -13.34 10.10
N GLY A 109 -2.10 -13.77 9.80
CA GLY A 109 -3.15 -13.91 10.82
C GLY A 109 -3.45 -12.58 11.55
N GLU A 110 -4.03 -12.62 12.75
CA GLU A 110 -4.36 -11.42 13.56
C GLU A 110 -3.14 -10.69 14.19
N ALA A 111 -1.91 -10.97 13.77
CA ALA A 111 -0.72 -10.30 14.30
C ALA A 111 -0.58 -8.86 13.74
N SER A 112 -0.26 -7.91 14.63
CA SER A 112 -0.71 -6.51 14.54
C SER A 112 0.37 -5.51 14.08
N CYS A 113 0.02 -4.67 13.11
CA CYS A 113 0.53 -3.30 13.00
C CYS A 113 -0.48 -2.34 13.65
N PRO A 114 -0.14 -1.43 14.58
CA PRO A 114 -1.13 -0.68 15.34
C PRO A 114 -1.95 0.34 14.50
N ARG A 115 -1.40 0.85 13.39
CA ARG A 115 -2.09 1.73 12.42
C ARG A 115 -1.48 1.58 11.03
N ILE A 116 -2.33 1.49 10.02
CA ILE A 116 -1.92 1.41 8.62
C ILE A 116 -2.50 2.58 7.84
N LEU A 117 -1.67 3.15 6.97
CA LEU A 117 -2.11 4.08 5.93
C LEU A 117 -2.63 3.27 4.76
N GLN A 118 -3.90 3.44 4.41
CA GLN A 118 -4.52 2.80 3.25
C GLN A 118 -5.38 3.78 2.47
N GLN A 119 -5.64 3.45 1.22
CA GLN A 119 -6.52 4.21 0.33
C GLN A 119 -7.52 3.30 -0.37
N LEU A 120 -8.64 3.89 -0.78
CA LEU A 120 -9.55 3.27 -1.73
C LEU A 120 -9.06 3.56 -3.15
N THR A 121 -8.90 2.51 -3.95
CA THR A 121 -8.57 2.59 -5.38
C THR A 121 -9.71 3.25 -6.16
N GLY A 122 -9.40 4.33 -6.89
CA GLY A 122 -10.31 5.04 -7.78
C GLY A 122 -10.11 4.63 -9.25
N GLY A 123 -11.19 4.57 -10.01
CA GLY A 123 -11.12 4.46 -11.48
C GLY A 123 -10.49 3.18 -12.05
N SER A 124 -10.33 3.13 -13.38
CA SER A 124 -9.78 2.02 -14.15
C SER A 124 -8.29 2.21 -14.45
N GLY A 125 -7.54 2.77 -13.50
CA GLY A 125 -6.10 2.80 -13.59
C GLY A 125 -5.56 1.39 -13.50
N ASP A 126 -4.78 0.97 -14.49
CA ASP A 126 -3.84 -0.10 -14.24
C ASP A 126 -2.82 0.46 -13.26
N HIS A 127 -2.64 -0.23 -12.13
CA HIS A 127 -1.55 0.07 -11.22
C HIS A 127 -0.26 -0.29 -11.97
N THR A 128 0.24 0.79 -12.60
CA THR A 128 1.53 1.07 -13.22
C THR A 128 2.72 0.50 -12.51
#